data_AF-A0A354UCH2-F1
#
_entry.id   AF-A0A354UCH2-F1
#
_cell.length_a   1.000
_cell.length_b   1.000
_cell.length_c   1.000
_cell.angle_alpha   90.00
_cell.angle_beta   90.00
_cell.angle_gamma   90.00
#
_symmetry.space_group_name_H-M   'P 1'
#
loop_
_entity.id
_entity.type
_entity.pdbx_description
1 polymer ?
#
loop_
_entity_poly.entity_id
_entity_poly.type
_entity_poly.pdbx_seq_one_letter_code
_entity_poly.pdbx_strand_id
1 'polypeptide(L)'
;MHPKYSFEYLDGAYCITKCETEVRAEVITTLHKIAKLTWQELQQLNRKCGGFETLPVDSLKCKIPEYFENSEKAVVFHNPGKKAIIGFREEENYFIIAIDRNFNAYNHGK
;
A
#
# COMPACT_ATOMS: atom_id res chain seq x y z
N MET A 1 7.33 -4.49 -16.03
CA MET A 1 6.42 -5.51 -15.45
C MET A 1 5.28 -4.80 -14.74
N HIS A 2 4.06 -5.29 -14.91
CA HIS A 2 2.87 -4.76 -14.23
C HIS A 2 2.73 -5.34 -12.82
N PRO A 3 2.19 -4.59 -11.84
CA PRO A 3 1.95 -5.11 -10.50
C PRO A 3 0.98 -6.29 -10.48
N LYS A 4 1.31 -7.31 -9.69
CA LYS A 4 0.39 -8.35 -9.22
C LYS A 4 0.13 -8.14 -7.73
N TYR A 5 -1.09 -8.37 -7.25
CA TYR A 5 -1.43 -8.09 -5.86
C TYR A 5 -1.59 -9.38 -5.07
N SER A 6 -0.89 -9.46 -3.94
CA SER A 6 -1.14 -10.50 -2.92
C SER A 6 -1.82 -9.87 -1.72
N PHE A 7 -2.86 -10.54 -1.23
CA PHE A 7 -3.60 -10.21 -0.01
C PHE A 7 -3.27 -11.17 1.14
N GLU A 8 -2.32 -12.09 0.93
CA GLU A 8 -1.94 -13.15 1.87
C GLU A 8 -1.64 -12.64 3.28
N TYR A 9 -1.02 -11.46 3.37
CA TYR A 9 -0.59 -10.84 4.63
C TYR A 9 -1.51 -9.70 5.10
N LEU A 10 -2.64 -9.46 4.42
CA LEU A 10 -3.55 -8.37 4.78
C LEU A 10 -4.50 -8.83 5.88
N ASP A 11 -4.11 -8.63 7.15
CA ASP A 11 -4.88 -9.08 8.31
C ASP A 11 -4.91 -8.05 9.47
N GLY A 12 -5.60 -8.39 10.55
CA GLY A 12 -5.64 -7.65 11.80
C GLY A 12 -6.41 -6.33 11.69
N ALA A 13 -5.95 -5.32 12.43
CA ALA A 13 -6.61 -4.02 12.54
C ALA A 13 -6.64 -3.23 11.21
N TYR A 14 -5.69 -3.51 10.32
CA TYR A 14 -5.53 -2.84 9.02
C TYR A 14 -6.11 -3.64 7.85
N CYS A 15 -6.76 -4.77 8.11
CA CYS A 15 -7.36 -5.61 7.08
C CYS A 15 -8.47 -4.89 6.30
N ILE A 16 -8.61 -5.21 5.01
CA ILE A 16 -9.71 -4.73 4.16
C ILE A 16 -11.10 -5.08 4.72
N THR A 17 -11.20 -6.17 5.47
CA THR A 17 -12.46 -6.59 6.14
C THR A 17 -12.88 -5.65 7.25
N LYS A 18 -11.98 -4.80 7.76
CA LYS A 18 -12.25 -3.77 8.77
C LYS A 18 -12.55 -2.39 8.16
N CYS A 19 -12.48 -2.28 6.84
CA CYS A 19 -12.79 -1.06 6.12
C CYS A 19 -14.29 -0.94 5.84
N GLU A 20 -14.79 0.29 5.80
CA GLU A 20 -16.11 0.67 5.32
C GLU A 20 -16.26 0.38 3.82
N THR A 21 -17.49 0.24 3.33
CA THR A 21 -17.77 -0.13 1.93
C THR A 21 -17.12 0.84 0.94
N GLU A 22 -17.15 2.13 1.23
CA GLU A 22 -16.56 3.19 0.41
C GLU A 22 -15.04 3.05 0.32
N VAL A 23 -14.38 2.75 1.45
CA VAL A 23 -12.94 2.51 1.50
C VAL A 23 -12.56 1.27 0.68
N ARG A 24 -13.36 0.20 0.75
CA ARG A 24 -13.10 -1.01 -0.06
C ARG A 24 -13.21 -0.72 -1.55
N ALA A 25 -14.24 0.01 -1.96
CA ALA A 25 -14.43 0.42 -3.35
C ALA A 25 -13.27 1.29 -3.85
N GLU A 26 -12.81 2.23 -3.02
CA GLU A 26 -11.64 3.06 -3.29
C GLU A 26 -10.36 2.24 -3.47
N VAL A 27 -10.08 1.29 -2.57
CA VAL A 27 -8.90 0.41 -2.66
C VAL A 27 -8.90 -0.36 -3.97
N ILE A 28 -10.01 -1.03 -4.32
CA ILE A 28 -10.10 -1.80 -5.57
C ILE A 28 -9.96 -0.90 -6.79
N THR A 29 -10.55 0.30 -6.76
CA THR A 29 -10.44 1.27 -7.86
C THR A 29 -8.99 1.73 -8.04
N THR A 30 -8.25 1.96 -6.95
CA THR A 30 -6.83 2.32 -6.99
C THR A 30 -5.97 1.19 -7.51
N LEU A 31 -6.15 -0.04 -7.01
CA LEU A 31 -5.44 -1.22 -7.51
C LEU A 31 -5.71 -1.46 -9.00
N HIS A 32 -6.94 -1.25 -9.47
CA HIS A 32 -7.27 -1.34 -10.89
C HIS A 32 -6.51 -0.30 -11.73
N LYS A 33 -6.45 0.96 -11.26
CA LYS A 33 -5.73 2.04 -11.96
C LYS A 33 -4.24 1.74 -12.06
N ILE A 34 -3.58 1.40 -10.95
CA ILE A 34 -2.14 1.17 -10.94
C ILE A 34 -1.74 -0.14 -11.65
N ALA A 35 -2.66 -1.12 -11.79
CA ALA A 35 -2.43 -2.35 -12.53
C ALA A 35 -2.20 -2.12 -14.03
N LYS A 36 -2.66 -0.98 -14.58
CA LYS A 36 -2.48 -0.62 -15.99
C LYS A 36 -1.09 -0.07 -16.30
N LEU A 37 -0.32 0.23 -15.26
CA LEU A 37 1.01 0.80 -15.36
C LEU A 37 2.04 -0.24 -14.95
N THR A 38 3.25 -0.10 -15.46
CA THR A 38 4.41 -0.86 -15.00
C THR A 38 4.98 -0.23 -13.75
N TRP A 39 5.76 -0.99 -12.99
CA TRP A 39 6.50 -0.45 -11.86
C TRP A 39 7.42 0.73 -12.21
N GLN A 40 8.00 0.72 -13.40
CA GLN A 40 8.84 1.81 -13.89
C GLN A 40 8.02 3.08 -14.13
N GLU A 41 6.85 2.97 -14.76
CA GLU A 41 5.94 4.10 -14.96
C GLU A 41 5.40 4.62 -13.62
N LEU A 42 5.02 3.73 -12.69
CA LEU A 42 4.54 4.11 -11.35
C LEU A 42 5.59 4.87 -10.55
N GLN A 43 6.87 4.54 -10.72
CA GLN A 43 7.98 5.26 -10.07
C GLN A 43 8.20 6.67 -10.63
N GLN A 44 7.81 6.92 -11.88
CA GLN A 44 7.90 8.22 -12.53
C GLN A 44 6.72 9.14 -12.21
N LEU A 45 5.60 8.58 -11.74
CA LEU A 45 4.43 9.37 -11.36
C LEU A 45 4.65 10.10 -10.05
N ASN A 46 4.14 11.34 -9.97
CA ASN A 46 4.06 12.06 -8.71
C ASN A 46 3.06 11.36 -7.76
N ARG A 47 3.30 11.41 -6.46
CA ARG A 47 2.43 10.86 -5.39
C ARG A 47 0.96 11.28 -5.55
N LYS A 48 0.72 12.54 -5.97
CA LYS A 48 -0.63 13.08 -6.18
C LYS A 48 -1.33 12.53 -7.44
N CYS A 49 -0.58 11.96 -8.38
CA CYS A 49 -1.07 11.48 -9.67
C CYS A 49 -1.08 9.95 -9.77
N GLY A 50 -1.07 9.23 -8.64
CA GLY A 50 -1.09 7.76 -8.62
C GLY A 50 0.29 7.10 -8.56
N GLY A 51 1.36 7.87 -8.31
CA GLY A 51 2.66 7.32 -7.91
C GLY A 51 2.67 6.80 -6.47
N PHE A 52 3.78 6.19 -6.08
CA PHE A 52 3.99 5.69 -4.72
C PHE A 52 5.13 6.41 -4.00
N GLU A 53 5.17 6.29 -2.68
CA GLU A 53 6.35 6.62 -1.89
C GLU A 53 6.93 5.37 -1.24
N THR A 54 8.17 5.48 -0.74
CA THR A 54 8.75 4.44 0.12
C THR A 54 8.87 4.99 1.53
N LEU A 55 8.51 4.16 2.51
CA LEU A 55 8.64 4.47 3.93
C LEU A 55 9.59 3.48 4.61
N PRO A 56 10.45 3.94 5.54
CA PRO A 56 11.17 3.05 6.44
C PRO A 56 10.23 2.10 7.18
N VAL A 57 10.57 0.81 7.24
CA VAL A 57 9.71 -0.20 7.89
C VAL A 57 9.51 0.09 9.38
N ASP A 58 10.51 0.64 10.04
CA ASP A 58 10.46 1.06 11.45
C ASP A 58 9.45 2.20 11.73
N SER A 59 9.02 2.94 10.69
CA SER A 59 7.98 3.96 10.82
C SER A 59 6.55 3.41 10.83
N LEU A 60 6.38 2.13 10.45
CA LEU A 60 5.10 1.48 10.36
C LEU A 60 4.63 0.94 11.71
N LYS A 61 3.33 1.09 11.98
CA LYS A 61 2.65 0.58 13.18
C LYS A 61 1.85 -0.69 12.92
N CYS A 62 1.76 -1.12 11.66
CA CYS A 62 1.20 -2.41 11.30
C CYS A 62 2.20 -3.54 11.55
N LYS A 63 1.69 -4.76 11.73
CA LYS A 63 2.54 -5.95 11.85
C LYS A 63 3.27 -6.19 10.54
N ILE A 64 4.59 -6.34 10.61
CA ILE A 64 5.41 -6.75 9.47
C ILE A 64 5.43 -8.28 9.42
N PRO A 65 5.07 -8.91 8.29
CA PRO A 65 5.21 -10.36 8.14
C PRO A 65 6.67 -10.78 8.25
N GLU A 66 6.93 -11.96 8.84
CA GLU A 66 8.28 -12.53 8.99
C GLU A 66 9.02 -12.63 7.65
N TYR A 67 8.28 -12.95 6.58
CA TYR A 67 8.79 -12.97 5.21
C TYR A 67 9.45 -11.64 4.78
N PHE A 68 9.03 -10.50 5.34
CA PHE A 68 9.58 -9.18 5.05
C PHE A 68 10.40 -8.58 6.20
N GLU A 69 10.81 -9.36 7.20
CA GLU A 69 11.50 -8.87 8.40
C GLU A 69 12.80 -8.10 8.08
N ASN A 70 13.50 -8.50 7.01
CA ASN A 70 14.76 -7.90 6.57
C ASN A 70 14.56 -6.75 5.57
N SER A 71 13.32 -6.37 5.28
CA SER A 71 13.03 -5.26 4.36
C SER A 71 13.27 -3.92 5.06
N GLU A 72 14.04 -3.04 4.42
CA GLU A 72 14.25 -1.69 4.96
C GLU A 72 13.08 -0.74 4.67
N LYS A 73 12.37 -0.97 3.56
CA LYS A 73 11.37 -0.03 3.03
C LYS A 73 10.10 -0.75 2.59
N ALA A 74 8.97 -0.17 2.95
CA ALA A 74 7.67 -0.48 2.38
C ALA A 74 7.32 0.48 1.25
N VAL A 75 6.47 0.03 0.33
CA VAL A 75 5.88 0.82 -0.74
C VAL A 75 4.48 1.26 -0.32
N VAL A 76 4.15 2.52 -0.56
CA VAL A 76 2.87 3.12 -0.17
C VAL A 76 2.21 3.83 -1.34
N PHE A 77 1.03 3.35 -1.71
CA PHE A 77 0.15 4.01 -2.68
C PHE A 77 -0.88 4.89 -1.97
N HIS A 78 -0.98 6.14 -2.41
CA HIS A 78 -1.92 7.13 -1.87
C HIS A 78 -3.18 7.21 -2.71
N ASN A 79 -4.34 7.21 -2.06
CA ASN A 79 -5.60 7.51 -2.72
C ASN A 79 -6.04 8.97 -2.47
N PRO A 80 -6.68 9.65 -3.44
CA PRO A 80 -7.51 10.82 -3.15
C PRO A 80 -8.48 10.53 -2.00
N GLY A 81 -8.46 11.36 -0.96
CA GLY A 81 -9.08 11.06 0.35
C GLY A 81 -8.08 10.67 1.45
N LYS A 82 -6.77 10.70 1.12
CA LYS A 82 -5.59 10.47 1.96
C LYS A 82 -5.38 9.02 2.46
N LYS A 83 -6.30 8.10 2.23
CA LYS A 83 -6.12 6.68 2.63
C LYS A 83 -4.93 6.06 1.89
N ALA A 84 -4.18 5.19 2.56
CA ALA A 84 -2.97 4.59 1.99
C ALA A 84 -3.07 3.05 1.92
N ILE A 85 -2.53 2.48 0.84
CA ILE A 85 -2.33 1.03 0.67
C ILE A 85 -0.85 0.77 0.87
N ILE A 86 -0.50 -0.01 1.90
CA ILE A 86 0.88 -0.25 2.33
C ILE A 86 1.23 -1.71 2.07
N GLY A 87 2.42 -1.94 1.51
CA GLY A 87 2.88 -3.27 1.18
C GLY A 87 4.36 -3.33 0.83
N PHE A 88 4.79 -4.54 0.47
CA PHE A 88 6.15 -4.80 0.01
C PHE A 88 6.13 -5.23 -1.45
N ARG A 89 7.19 -4.86 -2.17
CA ARG A 89 7.36 -5.24 -3.56
C ARG A 89 8.47 -6.27 -3.69
N GLU A 90 8.15 -7.41 -4.32
CA GLU A 90 9.14 -8.36 -4.83
C GLU A 90 8.87 -8.60 -6.31
N GLU A 91 9.83 -8.20 -7.15
CA GLU A 91 9.71 -8.26 -8.61
C GLU A 91 8.44 -7.53 -9.12
N GLU A 92 7.43 -8.31 -9.51
CA GLU A 92 6.10 -7.89 -9.95
C GLU A 92 5.04 -7.89 -8.84
N ASN A 93 5.25 -8.67 -7.78
CA ASN A 93 4.27 -8.85 -6.71
C ASN A 93 4.31 -7.68 -5.74
N TYR A 94 3.13 -7.18 -5.39
CA TYR A 94 2.87 -6.23 -4.33
C TYR A 94 2.06 -6.93 -3.24
N PHE A 95 2.74 -7.25 -2.15
CA PHE A 95 2.17 -7.91 -0.98
C PHE A 95 1.58 -6.85 -0.05
N ILE A 96 0.26 -6.70 -0.09
CA ILE A 96 -0.45 -5.71 0.71
C ILE A 96 -0.51 -6.21 2.15
N ILE A 97 -0.05 -5.39 3.09
CA ILE A 97 -0.03 -5.72 4.53
C ILE A 97 -0.97 -4.84 5.35
N ALA A 98 -1.33 -3.66 4.85
CA ALA A 98 -2.20 -2.74 5.57
C ALA A 98 -2.96 -1.78 4.64
N ILE A 99 -4.22 -1.50 5.01
CA ILE A 99 -5.00 -0.37 4.50
C ILE A 99 -5.11 0.68 5.62
N ASP A 100 -4.42 1.81 5.45
CA ASP A 100 -4.46 2.91 6.41
C ASP A 100 -5.70 3.80 6.17
N ARG A 101 -6.83 3.33 6.68
CA ARG A 101 -8.11 4.05 6.60
C ARG A 101 -8.24 5.19 7.62
N ASN A 102 -7.42 5.17 8.68
CA ASN A 102 -7.56 6.03 9.87
C ASN A 102 -6.36 6.95 10.11
N PHE A 103 -5.39 7.03 9.18
CA PHE A 103 -4.19 7.85 9.31
C PHE A 103 -3.32 7.50 10.50
N ASN A 104 -3.27 6.22 10.83
CA ASN A 104 -2.60 5.72 12.02
C ASN A 104 -1.66 4.55 11.75
N ALA A 105 -1.42 4.19 10.48
CA ALA A 105 -0.41 3.18 10.16
C ALA A 105 1.03 3.73 10.24
N TYR A 106 1.22 5.04 10.11
CA TYR A 106 2.51 5.72 10.25
C TYR A 106 2.29 7.22 10.53
N ASN A 107 3.37 8.00 10.68
CA ASN A 107 3.26 9.45 10.84
C ASN A 107 3.02 10.13 9.47
N HIS A 108 1.85 10.76 9.31
CA HIS A 108 1.45 11.46 8.09
C HIS A 108 1.98 12.89 7.95
N GLY A 109 2.80 13.37 8.90
CA GLY A 109 3.35 14.72 8.87
C GLY A 109 2.24 15.77 8.96
N LYS A 110 1.75 16.02 10.18
CA LYS A 110 0.98 17.25 10.45
C LYS A 110 1.89 18.47 10.37
#